data_AF-A0A969NNH9-F1
#
_entry.id   AF-A0A969NNH9-F1
#
_cell.length_a   1.000
_cell.length_b   1.000
_cell.length_c   1.000
_cell.angle_alpha   90.00
_cell.angle_beta   90.00
_cell.angle_gamma   90.00
#
_symmetry.space_group_name_H-M   'P 1'
#
loop_
_entity.id
_entity.type
_entity.pdbx_description
1 polymer ?
#
loop_
_entity_poly.entity_id
_entity_poly.type
_entity_poly.pdbx_seq_one_letter_code
_entity_poly.pdbx_strand_id
1 'polypeptide(L)'
;MPVAKAQMCRNRDDHQVCILKLKRSAKNYWEYRATVSIDGEKQRNIEVYNCRDRTLTRKGKYPIPFQPNSPGELVCQTFQKQINTYKPSRW
;
A
#
# COMPACT_ATOMS: atom_id res chain seq x y z
N MET A 1 24.32 8.51 -6.25
CA MET A 1 23.98 7.43 -5.28
C MET A 1 22.60 6.90 -5.61
N PRO A 2 22.40 5.61 -5.88
CA PRO A 2 21.06 5.09 -6.13
C PRO A 2 20.29 5.09 -4.81
N VAL A 3 19.18 5.85 -4.77
CA VAL A 3 18.23 5.77 -3.67
C VAL A 3 17.56 4.40 -3.75
N ALA A 4 17.99 3.46 -2.92
CA ALA A 4 17.29 2.20 -2.74
C ALA A 4 15.85 2.53 -2.35
N LYS A 5 14.88 2.15 -3.19
CA LYS A 5 13.48 2.23 -2.80
C LYS A 5 13.30 1.25 -1.66
N ALA A 6 13.32 1.75 -0.43
CA ALA A 6 13.16 0.95 0.77
C ALA A 6 11.85 0.15 0.62
N GLN A 7 11.97 -1.16 0.51
CA GLN A 7 10.81 -2.04 0.58
C GLN A 7 10.28 -1.95 2.01
N MET A 8 9.05 -1.47 2.16
CA MET A 8 8.46 -1.32 3.47
C MET A 8 7.86 -2.66 3.88
N CYS A 9 8.61 -3.43 4.68
CA CYS A 9 8.18 -4.74 5.17
C CYS A 9 7.62 -4.64 6.59
N ARG A 10 6.54 -5.36 6.85
CA ARG A 10 6.02 -5.59 8.21
C ARG A 10 5.52 -7.02 8.35
N ASN A 11 5.76 -7.61 9.52
CA ASN A 11 5.18 -8.88 9.89
C ASN A 11 3.75 -8.68 10.42
N ARG A 12 2.81 -9.49 9.96
CA ARG A 12 1.38 -9.50 10.31
C ARG A 12 0.88 -10.93 10.31
N ASP A 13 0.29 -11.38 11.41
CA ASP A 13 -0.28 -12.74 11.55
C ASP A 13 0.65 -13.83 11.01
N ASP A 14 1.90 -13.84 11.50
CA ASP A 14 2.98 -14.76 11.08
C ASP A 14 3.45 -14.65 9.61
N HIS A 15 2.84 -13.76 8.83
CA HIS A 15 3.23 -13.48 7.45
C HIS A 15 4.04 -12.18 7.33
N GLN A 16 5.12 -12.19 6.54
CA GLN A 16 5.86 -10.99 6.19
C GLN A 16 5.26 -10.32 4.95
N VAL A 17 4.68 -9.14 5.12
CA VAL A 17 4.13 -8.35 4.01
C VAL A 17 5.09 -7.22 3.66
N CYS A 18 5.58 -7.19 2.42
CA CYS A 18 6.46 -6.15 1.91
C CYS A 18 5.80 -5.35 0.79
N ILE A 19 5.83 -4.03 0.89
CA ILE A 19 5.41 -3.14 -0.20
C ILE A 19 6.61 -2.89 -1.12
N LEU A 20 6.56 -3.46 -2.33
CA LEU A 20 7.66 -3.38 -3.31
C LEU A 20 7.57 -2.14 -4.19
N LYS A 21 6.35 -1.80 -4.62
CA LYS A 21 6.05 -0.60 -5.40
C LYS A 21 4.78 0.01 -4.88
N LEU A 22 4.75 1.32 -4.85
CA LEU A 22 3.63 2.06 -4.32
C LEU A 22 3.48 3.39 -5.06
N LYS A 23 2.30 3.66 -5.61
CA LYS A 23 2.00 4.88 -6.34
C LYS A 23 0.59 5.36 -6.01
N ARG A 24 0.47 6.58 -5.50
CA ARG A 24 -0.82 7.25 -5.30
C ARG A 24 -1.41 7.70 -6.64
N SER A 25 -2.72 7.60 -6.79
CA SER A 25 -3.44 8.17 -7.93
C SER A 25 -3.41 9.70 -7.86
N ALA A 26 -3.28 10.36 -9.02
CA ALA A 26 -3.33 11.82 -9.11
C ALA A 26 -4.78 12.34 -9.07
N LYS A 27 -5.74 11.54 -9.54
CA LYS A 27 -7.17 11.90 -9.60
C LYS A 27 -7.88 11.65 -8.27
N ASN A 28 -7.62 10.51 -7.65
CA ASN A 28 -8.26 10.08 -6.40
C ASN A 28 -7.19 9.88 -5.34
N TYR A 29 -6.99 10.85 -4.45
CA TYR A 29 -5.88 10.79 -3.48
C TYR A 29 -6.00 9.62 -2.48
N TRP A 30 -7.19 9.02 -2.34
CA TRP A 30 -7.44 7.84 -1.51
C TRP A 30 -7.16 6.51 -2.24
N GLU A 31 -6.87 6.53 -3.55
CA GLU A 31 -6.55 5.35 -4.33
C GLU A 31 -5.04 5.18 -4.50
N TYR A 32 -4.58 3.96 -4.25
CA TYR A 32 -3.17 3.61 -4.30
C TYR A 32 -2.98 2.37 -5.14
N ARG A 33 -1.98 2.40 -6.02
CA ARG A 33 -1.55 1.25 -6.80
C ARG A 33 -0.30 0.68 -6.17
N ALA A 34 -0.38 -0.54 -5.66
CA ALA A 34 0.75 -1.19 -5.01
C ALA A 34 1.06 -2.55 -5.64
N THR A 35 2.33 -2.93 -5.53
CA THR A 35 2.76 -4.32 -5.68
C THR A 35 3.31 -4.75 -4.33
N VAL A 36 2.68 -5.76 -3.74
CA VAL A 36 3.07 -6.31 -2.46
C VAL A 36 3.71 -7.68 -2.64
N SER A 37 4.49 -8.10 -1.66
CA SER A 37 5.04 -9.44 -1.49
C SER A 37 4.53 -9.99 -0.16
N ILE A 38 4.17 -11.26 -0.11
CA ILE A 38 3.76 -11.95 1.12
C ILE A 38 4.71 -13.13 1.28
N ASP A 39 5.46 -13.20 2.38
CA ASP A 39 6.48 -14.23 2.66
C ASP A 39 7.51 -14.40 1.55
N GLY A 40 7.88 -13.29 0.90
CA GLY A 40 8.80 -13.30 -0.25
C GLY A 40 8.11 -13.62 -1.59
N GLU A 41 6.85 -14.07 -1.59
CA GLU A 41 6.06 -14.24 -2.80
C GLU A 41 5.47 -12.92 -3.30
N LYS A 42 6.11 -12.38 -4.34
CA LYS A 42 5.65 -11.19 -5.03
C LYS A 42 4.31 -11.44 -5.72
N GLN A 43 3.32 -10.63 -5.39
CA GLN A 43 2.05 -10.62 -6.08
C GLN A 43 2.26 -10.21 -7.54
N ARG A 44 1.80 -11.06 -8.47
CA ARG A 44 2.03 -10.90 -9.91
C ARG A 44 1.36 -9.66 -10.49
N ASN A 45 0.30 -9.18 -9.84
CA ASN A 45 -0.53 -8.09 -10.35
C ASN A 45 -0.33 -6.82 -9.54
N ILE A 46 -0.44 -5.67 -10.22
CA ILE A 46 -0.60 -4.39 -9.54
C ILE A 46 -2.03 -4.34 -9.00
N GLU A 47 -2.15 -4.16 -7.70
CA GLU A 47 -3.42 -4.10 -7.02
C GLU A 47 -3.78 -2.65 -6.70
N VAL A 48 -5.07 -2.33 -6.75
CA VAL A 48 -5.59 -1.00 -6.40
C VAL A 48 -6.20 -1.06 -5.01
N TYR A 49 -5.70 -0.24 -4.11
CA TYR A 49 -6.12 -0.12 -2.73
C TYR A 49 -6.87 1.20 -2.56
N ASN A 50 -8.15 1.12 -2.21
CA ASN A 50 -8.95 2.28 -1.83
C ASN A 50 -8.93 2.39 -0.31
N CYS A 51 -8.20 3.38 0.21
CA CYS A 51 -8.04 3.57 1.65
C CYS A 51 -9.19 4.34 2.30
N ARG A 52 -10.11 4.90 1.52
CA ARG A 52 -11.33 5.53 2.04
C ARG A 52 -12.36 4.47 2.42
N ASP A 53 -12.60 3.55 1.48
CA ASP A 53 -13.62 2.50 1.65
C ASP A 53 -13.02 1.18 2.16
N ARG A 54 -11.69 1.14 2.35
CA ARG A 54 -10.92 -0.04 2.80
C ARG A 54 -11.17 -1.26 1.91
N THR A 55 -11.03 -1.07 0.59
CA THR A 55 -11.22 -2.12 -0.41
C THR A 55 -10.01 -2.32 -1.31
N LEU A 56 -9.84 -3.55 -1.76
CA LEU A 56 -8.80 -4.03 -2.66
C LEU A 56 -9.42 -4.45 -3.99
N THR A 57 -8.90 -3.93 -5.08
CA THR A 57 -9.33 -4.28 -6.43
C THR A 57 -8.17 -4.92 -7.18
N ARG A 58 -8.33 -6.20 -7.53
CA ARG A 58 -7.34 -6.98 -8.31
C ARG A 58 -7.73 -6.99 -9.78
N LYS A 59 -6.90 -6.40 -10.67
CA LYS A 59 -7.12 -6.42 -12.14
C LYS A 59 -8.55 -6.04 -12.59
N GLY A 60 -9.15 -5.00 -12.00
CA GLY A 60 -10.48 -4.53 -12.40
C GLY A 60 -11.63 -5.48 -12.06
N LYS A 61 -11.39 -6.49 -11.22
CA LYS A 61 -12.46 -7.28 -10.59
C LYS A 61 -13.25 -6.44 -9.58
N TYR A 62 -14.28 -7.01 -8.99
CA TYR A 62 -15.04 -6.35 -7.93
C TYR A 62 -14.14 -5.94 -6.74
N PRO A 63 -14.42 -4.79 -6.09
CA PRO A 63 -13.74 -4.39 -4.87
C PRO A 63 -13.96 -5.43 -3.76
N ILE A 64 -12.87 -5.92 -3.17
CA ILE A 64 -12.89 -6.88 -2.07
C ILE A 64 -12.60 -6.10 -0.78
N PRO A 65 -13.46 -6.16 0.24
CA PRO A 65 -13.18 -5.53 1.54
C PRO A 65 -11.86 -6.04 2.12
N PHE A 66 -11.11 -5.15 2.77
CA PHE A 66 -9.94 -5.56 3.53
C PHE A 66 -10.34 -6.51 4.65
N GLN A 67 -9.60 -7.61 4.78
CA GLN A 67 -9.62 -8.38 6.01
C GLN A 67 -8.80 -7.66 7.09
N PRO A 68 -9.10 -7.88 8.37
CA PRO A 68 -8.23 -7.43 9.46
C PRO A 68 -6.78 -7.87 9.19
N ASN A 69 -5.80 -7.02 9.50
CA ASN A 69 -4.37 -7.27 9.30
C ASN A 69 -3.94 -7.53 7.84
N SER A 70 -4.83 -7.33 6.86
CA SER A 70 -4.50 -7.56 5.47
C SER A 70 -3.41 -6.59 4.94
N PRO A 71 -2.74 -6.95 3.83
CA PRO A 71 -1.80 -6.07 3.13
C PRO A 71 -2.38 -4.67 2.83
N GLY A 72 -3.70 -4.57 2.65
CA GLY A 72 -4.38 -3.30 2.40
C GLY A 72 -4.32 -2.32 3.55
N GLU A 73 -4.40 -2.81 4.79
CA GLU A 73 -4.23 -1.96 5.96
C GLU A 73 -2.81 -1.41 6.05
N LEU A 74 -1.81 -2.24 5.76
CA LEU A 74 -0.41 -1.82 5.77
C LEU A 74 -0.15 -0.73 4.73
N VAL A 75 -0.68 -0.90 3.51
CA VAL A 75 -0.58 0.10 2.45
C VAL A 75 -1.21 1.42 2.91
N CYS A 76 -2.43 1.38 3.44
CA CYS A 76 -3.14 2.60 3.85
C CYS A 76 -2.51 3.29 5.07
N GLN A 77 -2.04 2.53 6.07
CA GLN A 77 -1.35 3.07 7.25
C GLN A 77 0.00 3.71 6.88
N THR A 78 0.75 3.09 5.96
CA THR A 78 2.02 3.64 5.47
C THR A 78 1.82 5.02 4.88
N PHE A 79 0.73 5.23 4.15
CA PHE A 79 0.38 6.53 3.59
C PHE A 79 -0.14 7.54 4.61
N GLN A 80 -1.05 7.16 5.51
CA GLN A 80 -1.54 8.07 6.54
C GLN A 80 -0.40 8.60 7.41
N LYS A 81 0.59 7.76 7.75
CA LYS A 81 1.80 8.22 8.45
C LYS A 81 2.61 9.21 7.60
N GLN A 82 2.82 8.94 6.31
CA GLN A 82 3.55 9.87 5.43
C GLN A 82 2.89 11.25 5.34
N ILE A 83 1.56 11.31 5.31
CA ILE A 83 0.82 12.59 5.28
C ILE A 83 0.93 13.32 6.63
N ASN A 84 0.90 12.61 7.76
CA ASN A 84 1.10 13.21 9.08
C ASN A 84 2.55 13.62 9.38
N THR A 85 3.54 12.98 8.75
CA THR A 85 4.94 13.42 8.81
C THR A 85 5.27 14.52 7.81
N TYR A 86 4.38 14.78 6.84
CA TYR A 86 4.47 15.97 5.99
C TYR A 86 4.04 17.18 6.82
N LYS A 87 4.95 17.68 7.67
CA LYS A 87 4.92 19.10 8.05
C LYS A 87 5.16 19.85 6.74
N PRO A 88 4.22 20.67 6.23
CA PRO A 88 4.55 21.58 5.17
C PRO A 88 5.67 22.47 5.71
N SER A 89 6.88 22.29 5.18
CA SER A 89 7.93 23.27 5.32
C SER A 89 7.39 24.54 4.68
N ARG A 90 6.93 25.45 5.54
CA ARG A 90 6.67 26.86 5.21
C ARG A 90 7.88 27.37 4.42
N TRP A 91 7.66 27.67 3.16
CA TRP A 91 8.46 28.60 2.37
C TRP A 91 7.48 29.56 1.75
#